data_AF-A0A8X6FW74-F1
#
_entry.id   AF-A0A8X6FW74-F1
#
_cell.length_a   1.000
_cell.length_b   1.000
_cell.length_c   1.000
_cell.angle_alpha   90.00
_cell.angle_beta   90.00
_cell.angle_gamma   90.00
#
_symmetry.space_group_name_H-M   'P 1'
#
loop_
_entity.id
_entity.type
_entity.pdbx_description
1 polymer ?
#
loop_
_entity_poly.entity_id
_entity_poly.type
_entity_poly.pdbx_seq_one_letter_code
_entity_poly.pdbx_strand_id
1 'polypeptide(L)' 'MERCSSVSRRHDDRKSCLVKWKDKTSVLLLSSAFGIKLDGSCKRWAKEQRQRVDVRQPAIVRSYNTYLGRVDIWTD' A
#
# COMPACT_ATOMS: atom_id res chain seq x y z
N MET A 1 -14.16 5.44 -2.89
CA MET A 1 -12.77 5.62 -2.42
C MET A 1 -12.11 6.70 -3.25
N GLU A 2 -11.74 7.78 -2.58
CA GLU A 2 -10.91 8.84 -3.13
C GLU A 2 -9.48 8.34 -3.39
N ARG A 3 -8.71 9.08 -4.17
CA ARG A 3 -7.30 8.75 -4.42
C ARG A 3 -6.52 8.82 -3.10
N CYS A 4 -5.63 7.87 -2.87
CA CYS A 4 -4.86 7.70 -1.65
C CYS A 4 -5.70 7.33 -0.41
N SER A 5 -6.89 6.75 -0.59
CA SER A 5 -7.71 6.24 0.52
C SER A 5 -7.50 4.74 0.76
N SER A 6 -7.70 4.32 2.01
CA SER A 6 -7.62 2.91 2.41
C SER A 6 -8.77 2.52 3.32
N VAL A 7 -9.28 1.31 3.15
CA VAL A 7 -10.25 0.68 4.07
C VAL A 7 -9.70 -0.67 4.50
N SER A 8 -9.90 -1.02 5.76
CA SER A 8 -9.59 -2.37 6.27
C SER A 8 -10.77 -3.08 6.87
N ARG A 9 -10.74 -4.41 6.75
CA ARG A 9 -11.51 -5.33 7.57
C ARG A 9 -10.55 -6.26 8.31
N ARG A 10 -10.67 -6.34 9.62
CA ARG A 10 -10.00 -7.37 10.41
C ARG A 10 -10.84 -8.63 10.39
N HIS A 11 -10.19 -9.78 10.33
CA HIS A 11 -10.84 -11.06 10.55
C HIS A 11 -11.26 -11.16 12.04
N ASP A 12 -12.27 -11.98 12.32
CA ASP A 12 -12.89 -12.08 13.65
C ASP A 12 -11.88 -12.52 14.72
N ASP A 13 -10.99 -13.45 14.36
CA ASP A 13 -9.90 -13.92 15.20
C ASP A 13 -8.79 -12.87 15.46
N ARG A 14 -8.89 -11.69 14.84
CA ARG A 14 -7.91 -10.59 14.87
C ARG A 14 -6.49 -10.98 14.44
N LYS A 15 -6.31 -12.15 13.84
CA LYS A 15 -5.00 -12.64 13.37
C LYS A 15 -4.64 -12.12 12.00
N SER A 16 -5.61 -11.58 11.26
CA SER A 16 -5.38 -11.03 9.93
C SER A 16 -6.21 -9.78 9.64
N CYS A 17 -5.67 -8.94 8.76
CA CYS A 17 -6.23 -7.68 8.33
C CYS A 17 -6.20 -7.62 6.80
N LEU A 18 -7.38 -7.49 6.21
CA LEU A 18 -7.57 -7.24 4.79
C LEU A 18 -7.62 -5.73 4.58
N VAL A 19 -6.77 -5.20 3.71
CA VAL A 19 -6.66 -3.78 3.40
C VAL A 19 -6.86 -3.56 1.90
N LYS A 20 -7.85 -2.73 1.55
CA LYS A 20 -8.03 -2.21 0.20
C LYS A 20 -7.45 -0.80 0.15
N TRP A 21 -6.46 -0.58 -0.71
CA TRP A 21 -5.84 0.73 -0.92
C TRP A 21 -6.02 1.17 -2.37
N LYS A 22 -6.42 2.41 -2.59
CA LYS A 22 -6.62 2.98 -3.93
C LYS A 22 -5.70 4.18 -4.13
N ASP A 23 -4.73 4.04 -5.03
CA ASP A 23 -3.99 5.18 -5.61
C ASP A 23 -4.53 5.46 -7.02
N LYS A 24 -3.87 4.97 -8.08
CA LYS A 24 -4.42 4.97 -9.45
C LYS A 24 -5.43 3.85 -9.66
N THR A 25 -5.04 2.63 -9.27
CA THR A 25 -5.88 1.44 -9.24
C THR A 25 -6.03 0.97 -7.80
N SER A 26 -7.09 0.21 -7.52
CA SER A 26 -7.27 -0.38 -6.19
C SER A 26 -6.53 -1.71 -6.10
N VAL A 27 -5.75 -1.88 -5.05
CA VAL A 27 -5.11 -3.16 -4.68
C VAL A 27 -5.71 -3.68 -3.38
N LEU A 28 -5.72 -5.00 -3.23
CA LEU A 28 -6.18 -5.69 -2.04
C LEU A 28 -5.01 -6.46 -1.44
N LEU A 29 -4.74 -6.24 -0.16
CA LEU A 29 -3.62 -6.81 0.57
C LEU A 29 -4.14 -7.49 1.83
N LEU A 30 -3.72 -8.72 2.09
CA LEU A 30 -3.99 -9.44 3.33
C LEU A 30 -2.68 -9.57 4.12
N SER A 31 -2.71 -9.23 5.39
CA SER A 31 -1.55 -9.43 6.27
C SER A 31 -1.99 -9.80 7.68
N SER A 32 -1.21 -10.68 8.32
CA SER A 32 -1.33 -11.01 9.74
C SER A 32 -0.53 -10.07 10.65
N ALA A 33 0.39 -9.28 10.10
CA ALA A 33 1.30 -8.43 10.87
C ALA A 33 1.07 -6.93 10.67
N PHE A 34 0.59 -6.52 9.48
CA PHE A 34 0.46 -5.12 9.10
C PHE A 34 -0.99 -4.72 8.80
N GLY A 35 -1.39 -3.51 9.19
CA GLY A 35 -2.75 -2.98 8.98
C GLY A 35 -2.77 -1.64 8.25
N ILE A 36 -3.88 -0.89 8.41
CA ILE A 36 -4.09 0.43 7.77
C ILE A 36 -3.38 1.61 8.42
N LYS A 37 -2.60 1.39 9.48
CA LYS A 37 -1.85 2.48 10.10
C LYS A 37 -1.03 3.17 9.00
N LEU A 38 -1.28 4.47 8.80
CA LEU A 38 -0.56 5.27 7.82
C LEU A 38 0.86 5.43 8.32
N ASP A 39 1.77 4.61 7.82
CA ASP A 39 3.13 4.49 8.35
C ASP A 39 4.18 4.81 7.27
N GLY A 40 3.94 5.94 6.62
CA GLY A 40 4.90 6.55 5.73
C GLY A 40 4.30 7.16 4.49
N SER A 41 5.23 7.61 3.67
CA SER A 41 5.02 8.43 2.50
C SER A 41 5.83 7.78 1.36
N CYS A 42 5.34 7.84 0.12
CA CYS A 42 6.06 7.32 -1.04
C CYS A 42 5.99 8.29 -2.20
N LYS A 43 7.11 8.40 -2.92
CA LYS A 43 7.19 9.21 -4.12
C LYS A 43 6.51 8.48 -5.28
N ARG A 44 5.36 8.98 -5.73
CA ARG A 44 4.62 8.47 -6.89
C ARG A 44 4.59 9.51 -8.00
N TRP A 45 4.67 9.04 -9.26
CA TRP A 45 4.56 9.93 -10.41
C TRP A 45 3.10 10.35 -10.64
N ALA A 46 2.82 11.65 -10.46
CA ALA A 46 1.56 12.27 -10.83
C ALA A 46 1.67 12.76 -12.28
N LYS A 47 0.84 12.20 -13.17
CA LYS A 47 0.86 12.57 -14.60
C LYS A 47 0.35 14.00 -14.79
N GLU A 48 -0.58 14.41 -13.94
CA GLU A 48 -1.22 15.73 -13.97
C GLU A 48 -0.23 16.85 -13.64
N GLN A 49 0.67 16.61 -12.68
CA GLN A 49 1.67 17.59 -12.24
C GLN A 49 3.04 17.37 -12.88
N ARG A 50 3.22 16.31 -13.69
CA ARG A 50 4.50 15.88 -14.28
C ARG A 50 5.65 15.86 -13.27
N GLN A 51 5.35 15.47 -12.04
CA GLN A 51 6.34 15.41 -10.96
C GLN A 51 6.08 14.23 -10.03
N ARG A 52 7.10 13.89 -9.24
CA ARG A 52 6.98 12.91 -8.16
C ARG A 52 6.38 13.61 -6.94
N VAL A 53 5.16 13.24 -6.58
CA VAL A 53 4.46 13.74 -5.40
C VAL A 53 4.58 12.74 -4.25
N ASP A 54 4.54 13.26 -3.03
CA ASP A 54 4.52 12.41 -1.86
C ASP A 54 3.08 11.94 -1.55
N VAL A 55 2.88 10.63 -1.53
CA VAL A 55 1.60 9.98 -1.28
C VAL A 55 1.68 9.20 0.03
N ARG A 56 0.76 9.50 0.96
CA ARG A 56 0.57 8.69 2.17
C ARG A 56 0.12 7.28 1.78
N GLN A 57 0.78 6.29 2.36
CA GLN A 57 0.47 4.88 2.12
C GLN A 57 0.29 4.12 3.45
N PRO A 58 -0.57 3.08 3.47
CA PRO A 58 -0.66 2.16 4.59
C PRO A 58 0.66 1.40 4.84
N ALA A 59 0.94 1.06 6.09
CA ALA A 59 2.10 0.25 6.48
C ALA A 59 2.20 -1.05 5.67
N ILE A 60 1.07 -1.74 5.46
CA ILE A 60 1.01 -2.99 4.68
C ILE A 60 1.50 -2.82 3.23
N VAL A 61 1.21 -1.70 2.57
CA VAL A 61 1.65 -1.42 1.20
C VAL A 61 3.17 -1.24 1.16
N ARG A 62 3.71 -0.52 2.14
CA ARG A 62 5.16 -0.32 2.27
C ARG A 62 5.88 -1.64 2.54
N SER A 63 5.39 -2.44 3.48
CA SER A 63 5.95 -3.76 3.79
C SER A 63 5.91 -4.67 2.57
N TYR A 64 4.79 -4.72 1.85
CA TYR A 64 4.68 -5.50 0.60
C TYR A 64 5.77 -5.10 -0.40
N ASN A 65 5.92 -3.82 -0.70
CA ASN A 65 6.93 -3.36 -1.66
C ASN A 65 8.37 -3.59 -1.18
N THR A 66 8.61 -3.56 0.13
CA THR A 66 9.96 -3.71 0.71
C THR A 66 10.41 -5.17 0.74
N TYR A 67 9.53 -6.07 1.18
CA TYR A 67 9.88 -7.49 1.41
C TYR A 67 9.54 -8.38 0.21
N LEU A 68 8.48 -8.05 -0.54
CA LEU A 68 7.98 -8.89 -1.64
C LEU A 68 8.23 -8.25 -3.01
N GLY A 69 8.17 -6.92 -3.11
CA GLY A 69 8.46 -6.19 -4.37
C GLY A 69 9.93 -6.14 -4.77
N ARG A 70 10.84 -6.62 -3.92
CA ARG A 70 12.26 -6.81 -4.27
C ARG A 70 12.53 -8.09 -5.06
N VAL A 71 11.53 -8.95 -5.24
CA VAL A 71 11.68 -10.17 -6.06
C VAL A 71 11.85 -9.82 -7.55
N ASP A 72 11.27 -8.69 -8.00
CA ASP A 72 11.27 -8.29 -9.43
C ASP A 72 12.53 -7.54 -9.92
N ILE A 73 13.58 -7.39 -9.09
CA ILE A 73 14.84 -6.71 -9.46
C ILE A 73 15.99 -7.65 -9.82
N TRP A 74 15.71 -8.93 -10.06
CA TRP A 74 16.67 -9.83 -10.72
C TRP A 74 16.45 -9.79 -12.24
N THR A 75 17.11 -8.85 -12.89
CA THR A 75 17.46 -8.96 -14.32
C THR A 75 18.84 -8.35 -14.44
N ASP A 76 19.83 -9.24 -14.60
CA ASP A 76 21.19 -8.92 -15.08
C ASP A 76 21.12 -8.32 -16.49
#